data_AF-A0A924D9B8-F1
#
_entry.id   AF-A0A924D9B8-F1
#
_cell.length_a   1.000
_cell.length_b   1.000
_cell.length_c   1.000
_cell.angle_alpha   90.00
_cell.angle_beta   90.00
_cell.angle_gamma   90.00
#
_symmetry.space_group_name_H-M   'P 1'
#
loop_
_entity.id
_entity.type
_entity.pdbx_description
1 polymer ?
#
loop_
_entity_poly.entity_id
_entity_poly.type
_entity_poly.pdbx_seq_one_letter_code
_entity_poly.pdbx_strand_id
1 'polypeptide(L)' 'AKVYAGLTPLSAEDVADAIVWAATRPLHVNIDEIVIKPLAQASATVVHRTT' A
#
# COMPACT_ATOMS: atom_id res chain seq x y z
N ALA A 1 1.22 -16.93 7.88
CA ALA A 1 1.32 -16.04 9.06
C ALA A 1 -0.07 -15.77 9.61
N LYS A 2 -0.31 -15.97 10.91
CA LYS A 2 -1.64 -15.83 11.54
C LYS A 2 -2.19 -14.39 11.47
N VAL A 3 -1.31 -13.40 11.30
CA VAL A 3 -1.62 -11.96 11.26
C VAL A 3 -2.44 -11.55 10.03
N TYR A 4 -2.17 -12.15 8.87
CA TYR A 4 -2.82 -11.81 7.59
C TYR A 4 -3.97 -12.76 7.22
N ALA A 5 -4.37 -13.66 8.11
CA ALA A 5 -5.48 -14.57 7.83
C ALA A 5 -6.78 -13.79 7.53
N GLY A 6 -7.47 -14.17 6.45
CA GLY A 6 -8.70 -13.50 5.99
C GLY A 6 -8.49 -12.10 5.39
N LEU A 7 -7.26 -11.73 5.05
CA LEU A 7 -6.90 -10.44 4.47
C LEU A 7 -6.01 -10.66 3.25
N THR A 8 -6.22 -9.89 2.18
CA THR A 8 -5.24 -9.70 1.12
C THR A 8 -4.38 -8.49 1.48
N PRO A 9 -3.15 -8.67 2.00
CA PRO A 9 -2.26 -7.55 2.32
C PRO A 9 -1.63 -6.99 1.04
N LEU A 10 -0.91 -5.86 1.18
CA LEU A 10 0.02 -5.43 0.15
C LEU A 10 1.15 -6.45 0.03
N SER A 11 1.56 -6.70 -1.20
CA SER A 11 2.74 -7.45 -1.57
C SER A 11 3.98 -6.53 -1.65
N ALA A 12 5.17 -7.12 -1.79
CA ALA A 12 6.38 -6.33 -2.01
C ALA A 12 6.34 -5.63 -3.37
N GLU A 13 5.71 -6.26 -4.35
CA GLU A 13 5.52 -5.78 -5.71
C GLU A 13 4.66 -4.50 -5.74
N ASP A 14 3.60 -4.44 -4.93
CA ASP A 14 2.76 -3.23 -4.83
C ASP A 14 3.55 -2.01 -4.33
N VAL A 15 4.48 -2.23 -3.38
CA VAL A 15 5.35 -1.16 -2.86
C VAL A 15 6.41 -0.76 -3.89
N ALA A 16 6.98 -1.73 -4.59
CA ALA A 16 7.97 -1.48 -5.63
C ALA A 16 7.37 -0.67 -6.79
N ASP A 17 6.13 -0.97 -7.20
CA ASP A 17 5.43 -0.21 -8.23
C ASP A 17 5.19 1.25 -7.81
N ALA A 18 4.75 1.48 -6.57
CA ALA A 18 4.57 2.84 -6.05
C ALA A 18 5.88 3.65 -6.05
N ILE A 19 7.01 3.00 -5.73
CA ILE A 19 8.34 3.64 -5.79
C ILE A 19 8.71 4.01 -7.22
N VAL A 20 8.57 3.08 -8.17
CA VAL A 20 8.86 3.33 -9.59
C VAL A 20 7.96 4.44 -10.13
N TRP A 21 6.69 4.42 -9.78
CA TRP A 21 5.75 5.48 -10.14
C TRP A 21 6.22 6.84 -9.64
N ALA A 22 6.62 6.94 -8.36
CA ALA A 22 7.10 8.19 -7.77
C ALA A 22 8.38 8.69 -8.45
N ALA A 23 9.32 7.79 -8.72
CA ALA A 23 10.62 8.12 -9.33
C ALA A 23 10.52 8.51 -10.80
N THR A 24 9.44 8.13 -11.49
CA THR A 24 9.26 8.36 -12.94
C THR A 24 8.44 9.61 -13.27
N ARG A 25 8.08 10.42 -12.27
CA ARG A 25 7.32 11.66 -12.53
C ARG A 25 8.17 12.66 -13.35
N PRO A 26 7.54 13.54 -14.16
CA PRO A 26 8.26 14.61 -14.87
C PRO A 26 9.08 15.49 -13.92
N LEU A 27 10.17 16.09 -14.41
CA LEU A 27 11.14 16.87 -13.63
C LEU A 27 10.55 18.00 -12.75
N HIS A 28 9.37 18.53 -13.09
CA HIS A 28 8.70 19.60 -12.34
C HIS A 28 7.72 19.08 -11.28
N VAL A 29 7.59 17.76 -11.15
CA VAL A 29 6.66 17.12 -10.22
C VAL A 29 7.45 16.60 -9.02
N ASN A 30 7.06 17.06 -7.84
CA ASN A 30 7.54 16.52 -6.57
C ASN A 30 6.41 15.72 -5.90
N ILE A 31 6.75 14.58 -5.31
CA ILE A 31 5.82 13.79 -4.49
C ILE A 31 6.28 13.90 -3.03
N ASP A 32 5.50 14.62 -2.22
CA ASP A 32 5.84 14.86 -0.81
C ASP A 32 5.57 13.63 0.06
N GLU A 33 4.46 12.92 -0.17
CA GLU A 33 4.07 11.73 0.59
C GLU A 33 3.22 10.77 -0.25
N ILE A 34 3.44 9.46 -0.05
CA ILE A 34 2.57 8.40 -0.55
C ILE A 34 2.16 7.51 0.63
N VAL A 35 0.86 7.45 0.91
CA VAL A 35 0.29 6.50 1.87
C VAL A 35 -0.49 5.43 1.11
N ILE A 36 0.07 4.23 1.05
CA ILE A 36 -0.59 3.06 0.46
C ILE A 36 -1.01 2.06 1.54
N LYS A 37 -2.20 1.49 1.39
CA LYS A 37 -2.78 0.50 2.30
C LYS A 37 -3.55 -0.55 1.49
N PRO A 38 -3.67 -1.79 1.97
CA PRO A 38 -4.61 -2.74 1.41
C PRO A 38 -6.03 -2.19 1.47
N LEU A 39 -6.88 -2.52 0.48
CA LEU A 39 -8.29 -2.06 0.43
C LEU A 39 -9.05 -2.36 1.73
N ALA A 40 -8.77 -3.51 2.33
CA ALA A 40 -9.41 -3.95 3.56
C ALA A 40 -8.86 -3.26 4.84
N GLN A 41 -7.93 -2.32 4.72
CA GLN A 41 -7.34 -1.58 5.84
C GLN A 41 -7.60 -0.08 5.72
N ALA A 42 -8.43 0.46 6.61
CA ALA A 42 -8.69 1.91 6.67
C ALA A 42 -7.60 2.65 7.48
N SER A 43 -7.14 2.05 8.58
CA SER A 43 -6.15 2.64 9.49
C SER A 43 -5.25 1.56 10.09
N ALA A 44 -4.30 1.94 10.95
CA ALA A 44 -3.48 0.99 11.68
C ALA A 44 -4.30 0.06 12.60
N THR A 45 -5.50 0.50 13.03
CA THR A 45 -6.34 -0.21 14.00
C THR A 45 -7.63 -0.77 13.40
N VAL A 46 -8.01 -0.36 12.18
CA VAL A 46 -9.25 -0.78 11.51
C VAL A 46 -8.93 -1.60 10.27
N VAL A 47 -9.21 -2.90 10.34
CA VAL A 47 -8.95 -3.90 9.30
C VAL A 47 -10.16 -4.82 9.15
N HIS A 48 -10.70 -4.93 7.94
CA HIS A 48 -11.71 -5.91 7.56
C HIS A 48 -11.03 -7.26 7.23
N ARG A 49 -11.59 -8.36 7.72
CA ARG A 49 -11.12 -9.72 7.42
C ARG A 49 -12.31 -10.57 6.98
N THR A 50 -12.19 -11.19 5.81
CA THR A 50 -13.16 -12.18 5.33
C THR A 50 -12.86 -13.50 6.03
N THR A 51 -13.71 -13.87 6.98
CA THR A 51 -13.69 -15.18 7.67
C THR A 51 -14.17 -16.30 6.79
#